data_AF-A0A5A8EAS4-F1
#
_entry.id   AF-A0A5A8EAS4-F1
#
_cell.length_a   1.000
_cell.length_b   1.000
_cell.length_c   1.000
_cell.angle_alpha   90.00
_cell.angle_beta   90.00
_cell.angle_gamma   90.00
#
_symmetry.space_group_name_H-M   'P 1'
#
loop_
_entity.id
_entity.type
_entity.pdbx_description
1 polymer ?
#
loop_
_entity_poly.entity_id
_entity_poly.type
_entity_poly.pdbx_seq_one_letter_code
_entity_poly.pdbx_strand_id
1 'polypeptide(L)'
;MAGSGPNPMAVRRLTAEALALARHPTEGIRAKPMGENLFEWHYVLEGPKGTDYEGGWYWGLLRFKASYPMSPPAVIMLTPSGRFKPGERLCLSISDFHPESWQPAWGVEKVILGLQSFMVTDDVTYGAVQASSTGAAEYVDTHCHVDEVLTQLGMAPPYDEVVADREAVWGKGCCGVVAQFCDPAAFSPSFGVYPELLKLEGVYGAFGLHPHHARHWSEPLASRIMEALAHPRAVALGEIGLDYKQMRSTKEEQLACFRAQLEIALGLERALPVVLHCAKAEADMLAMLLEVVPAARRADLVVHLHCFTGTGAQAKAFLEAFPRLFIGVTGFVTFGSGAALRAGLSSGDIPLGRLLLETDGPHMTPEAPEDGGGADTGARGRGRGDGGRGGRRGGGRGGGRRRGRGGRKPNTPQSIPAIAAAVAALVGAAKEDVLRQTRENARTVYGV
;
A
#
# COMPACT_ATOMS: atom_id res chain seq x y z
N MET A 1 -42.01 12.18 -38.22
CA MET A 1 -42.71 10.90 -38.49
C MET A 1 -41.67 9.79 -38.32
N ALA A 2 -41.77 8.77 -37.47
CA ALA A 2 -42.75 8.30 -36.51
C ALA A 2 -41.97 7.79 -35.28
N GLY A 3 -42.52 7.93 -34.07
CA GLY A 3 -41.92 7.34 -32.87
C GLY A 3 -41.89 5.82 -33.02
N SER A 4 -40.69 5.25 -33.09
CA SER A 4 -40.51 3.81 -33.20
C SER A 4 -40.86 3.16 -31.86
N GLY A 5 -42.08 2.65 -31.74
CA GLY A 5 -42.40 1.66 -30.72
C GLY A 5 -41.42 0.49 -30.80
N PRO A 6 -41.31 -0.32 -29.73
CA PRO A 6 -40.34 -1.42 -29.69
C PRO A 6 -40.53 -2.35 -30.89
N ASN A 7 -39.42 -2.68 -31.56
CA ASN A 7 -39.41 -3.55 -32.73
C ASN A 7 -40.17 -4.86 -32.43
N PRO A 8 -41.24 -5.21 -33.17
CA PRO A 8 -42.03 -6.42 -32.91
C PRO A 8 -41.19 -7.70 -32.88
N MET A 9 -40.09 -7.76 -33.64
CA MET A 9 -39.15 -8.87 -33.62
C MET A 9 -38.40 -8.97 -32.28
N ALA A 10 -37.90 -7.84 -31.76
CA ALA A 10 -37.20 -7.77 -30.49
C ALA A 10 -38.11 -8.22 -29.33
N VAL A 11 -39.35 -7.71 -29.32
CA VAL A 11 -40.36 -8.08 -28.32
C VAL A 11 -40.66 -9.57 -28.36
N ARG A 12 -40.93 -10.13 -29.54
CA ARG A 12 -41.17 -11.58 -29.71
C ARG A 12 -39.98 -12.41 -29.24
N ARG A 13 -38.75 -11.99 -29.60
CA ARG A 13 -37.53 -12.70 -29.23
C ARG A 13 -37.31 -12.70 -27.71
N LEU A 14 -37.34 -11.54 -27.06
CA LEU A 14 -37.12 -11.40 -25.62
C LEU A 14 -38.22 -12.12 -24.82
N THR A 15 -39.48 -12.06 -25.28
CA THR A 15 -40.58 -12.81 -24.66
C THR A 15 -40.35 -14.33 -24.75
N ALA A 16 -39.93 -14.82 -25.92
CA ALA A 16 -39.63 -16.23 -26.11
C ALA A 16 -38.46 -16.70 -25.22
N GLU A 17 -37.40 -15.90 -25.09
CA GLU A 17 -36.26 -16.21 -24.21
C GLU A 17 -36.66 -16.20 -22.73
N ALA A 18 -37.55 -15.30 -22.31
CA ALA A 18 -38.04 -15.25 -20.92
C ALA A 18 -38.82 -16.53 -20.59
N LEU A 19 -39.67 -16.97 -21.52
CA LEU A 19 -40.42 -18.23 -21.39
C LEU A 19 -39.48 -19.45 -21.41
N ALA A 20 -38.45 -19.44 -22.26
CA ALA A 20 -37.47 -20.53 -22.33
C ALA A 20 -36.71 -20.68 -21.01
N LEU A 21 -36.14 -19.59 -20.47
CA LEU A 21 -35.42 -19.59 -19.19
C LEU A 21 -36.32 -19.95 -17.99
N ALA A 22 -37.60 -19.57 -18.04
CA ALA A 22 -38.56 -19.95 -17.00
C ALA A 22 -38.93 -21.45 -17.04
N ARG A 23 -38.99 -22.05 -18.23
CA ARG A 23 -39.31 -23.48 -18.41
C ARG A 23 -38.11 -24.39 -18.21
N HIS A 24 -36.93 -23.93 -18.63
CA HIS A 24 -35.68 -24.68 -18.58
C HIS A 24 -34.60 -23.80 -17.92
N PRO A 25 -34.60 -23.69 -16.59
CA PRO A 25 -33.57 -22.94 -15.87
C PRO A 25 -32.19 -23.56 -16.10
N THR A 26 -31.21 -22.73 -16.41
CA THR A 26 -29.82 -23.13 -16.55
C THR A 26 -29.14 -23.12 -15.17
N GLU A 27 -28.37 -24.16 -14.86
CA GLU A 27 -27.65 -24.26 -13.58
C GLU A 27 -26.72 -23.05 -13.38
N GLY A 28 -26.68 -22.52 -12.16
CA GLY A 28 -25.80 -21.40 -11.80
C GLY A 28 -26.21 -20.03 -12.36
N ILE A 29 -27.28 -19.90 -13.14
CA ILE A 29 -27.75 -18.59 -13.64
C ILE A 29 -29.26 -18.42 -13.51
N ARG A 30 -29.70 -17.20 -13.24
CA ARG A 30 -31.12 -16.81 -13.19
C ARG A 30 -31.26 -15.47 -13.88
N ALA A 31 -32.20 -15.31 -14.81
CA ALA A 31 -32.43 -14.02 -15.45
C ALA A 31 -33.92 -13.78 -15.76
N LYS A 32 -34.37 -12.54 -15.56
CA LYS A 32 -35.76 -12.12 -15.82
C LYS A 32 -35.84 -10.66 -16.27
N PRO A 33 -36.80 -10.29 -17.13
CA PRO A 33 -37.09 -8.90 -17.44
C PRO A 33 -37.58 -8.13 -16.21
N MET A 34 -37.32 -6.83 -16.17
CA MET A 34 -37.70 -5.92 -15.07
C MET A 34 -39.17 -5.51 -15.21
N GLY A 35 -40.06 -6.25 -14.53
CA GLY A 35 -41.51 -6.02 -14.61
C GLY A 35 -42.03 -6.14 -16.04
N GLU A 36 -42.68 -5.10 -16.55
CA GLU A 36 -43.19 -5.05 -17.93
C GLU A 36 -42.13 -4.60 -18.96
N ASN A 37 -40.96 -4.14 -18.51
CA ASN A 37 -39.89 -3.69 -19.40
C ASN A 37 -39.06 -4.86 -19.91
N LEU A 38 -39.40 -5.36 -21.11
CA LEU A 38 -38.66 -6.44 -21.76
C LEU A 38 -37.24 -6.08 -22.20
N PHE A 39 -36.86 -4.80 -22.22
CA PHE A 39 -35.53 -4.36 -22.70
C PHE A 39 -34.52 -4.15 -21.57
N GLU A 40 -34.92 -4.31 -20.32
CA GLU A 40 -34.03 -4.35 -19.17
C GLU A 40 -34.24 -5.65 -18.40
N TRP A 41 -33.16 -6.40 -18.22
CA TRP A 41 -33.20 -7.69 -17.54
C TRP A 41 -32.26 -7.69 -16.36
N HIS A 42 -32.69 -8.26 -15.25
CA HIS A 42 -31.82 -8.58 -14.14
C HIS A 42 -31.38 -10.04 -14.22
N TYR A 43 -30.10 -10.28 -13.96
CA TYR A 43 -29.58 -11.63 -13.81
C TYR A 43 -28.86 -11.79 -12.47
N VAL A 44 -28.85 -13.02 -11.96
CA VAL A 44 -27.98 -13.47 -10.89
C VAL A 44 -27.18 -14.65 -11.43
N LEU A 45 -25.86 -14.58 -11.31
CA LEU A 45 -24.96 -15.67 -11.64
C LEU A 45 -24.26 -16.17 -10.37
N GLU A 46 -24.09 -17.48 -10.29
CA GLU A 46 -23.27 -18.15 -9.29
C GLU A 46 -21.82 -18.17 -9.78
N GLY A 47 -20.88 -17.96 -8.87
CA GLY A 47 -19.46 -18.01 -9.21
C GLY A 47 -19.02 -19.40 -9.68
N PRO A 48 -18.16 -19.51 -10.70
CA PRO A 48 -17.66 -20.80 -11.19
C PRO A 48 -16.98 -21.63 -10.09
N LYS A 49 -17.31 -22.92 -10.02
CA LYS A 49 -16.66 -23.88 -9.11
C LYS A 49 -15.16 -24.01 -9.41
N GLY A 50 -14.34 -24.16 -8.38
CA GLY A 50 -12.89 -24.28 -8.47
C GLY A 50 -12.16 -22.96 -8.76
N THR A 51 -12.80 -21.81 -8.49
CA THR A 51 -12.26 -20.47 -8.77
C THR A 51 -12.43 -19.56 -7.56
N ASP A 52 -11.74 -18.40 -7.56
CA ASP A 52 -11.84 -17.41 -6.48
C ASP A 52 -13.27 -16.85 -6.29
N TYR A 53 -14.17 -17.10 -7.25
CA TYR A 53 -15.56 -16.65 -7.19
C TYR A 53 -16.52 -17.70 -6.61
N GLU A 54 -16.05 -18.94 -6.38
CA GLU A 54 -16.89 -20.06 -5.92
C GLU A 54 -17.68 -19.71 -4.64
N GLY A 55 -18.96 -20.09 -4.61
CA GLY A 55 -19.87 -19.78 -3.50
C GLY A 55 -20.44 -18.35 -3.51
N GLY A 56 -19.94 -17.47 -4.38
CA GLY A 56 -20.46 -16.12 -4.59
C GLY A 56 -21.72 -16.08 -5.47
N TRP A 57 -22.58 -15.08 -5.22
CA TRP A 57 -23.77 -14.79 -6.02
C TRP A 57 -23.70 -13.34 -6.51
N TYR A 58 -23.63 -13.16 -7.82
CA TYR A 58 -23.38 -11.86 -8.44
C TYR A 58 -24.59 -11.41 -9.26
N TRP A 59 -25.10 -10.23 -8.92
CA TRP A 59 -26.27 -9.63 -9.54
C TRP A 59 -25.86 -8.57 -10.56
N GLY A 60 -26.53 -8.55 -11.71
CA GLY A 60 -26.29 -7.57 -12.75
C GLY A 60 -27.49 -7.33 -13.66
N LEU A 61 -27.23 -6.56 -14.72
CA LEU A 61 -28.22 -6.09 -15.68
C LEU A 61 -27.79 -6.39 -17.14
N LEU A 62 -28.77 -6.73 -17.98
CA LEU A 62 -28.65 -6.63 -19.43
C LEU A 62 -29.59 -5.53 -19.94
N ARG A 63 -29.08 -4.64 -20.79
CA ARG A 63 -29.89 -3.60 -21.45
C ARG A 63 -29.88 -3.80 -22.96
N PHE A 64 -31.07 -4.03 -23.52
CA PHE A 64 -31.27 -4.31 -24.93
C PHE A 64 -31.69 -3.05 -25.69
N LYS A 65 -31.20 -2.92 -26.93
CA LYS A 65 -31.68 -1.89 -27.87
C LYS A 65 -32.88 -2.42 -28.66
N ALA A 66 -33.69 -1.52 -29.23
CA ALA A 66 -34.81 -1.88 -30.11
C ALA A 66 -34.38 -2.71 -31.34
N SER A 67 -33.10 -2.67 -31.72
CA SER A 67 -32.51 -3.45 -32.80
C SER A 67 -32.22 -4.92 -32.43
N TYR A 68 -32.40 -5.35 -31.19
CA TYR A 68 -32.21 -6.75 -30.79
C TYR A 68 -33.12 -7.71 -31.60
N PRO A 69 -32.66 -8.91 -32.02
CA PRO A 69 -31.36 -9.52 -31.80
C PRO A 69 -30.26 -9.13 -32.79
N MET A 70 -30.46 -8.15 -33.67
CA MET A 70 -29.40 -7.73 -34.61
C MET A 70 -28.25 -6.99 -33.94
N SER A 71 -28.47 -6.46 -32.74
CA SER A 71 -27.45 -5.81 -31.93
C SER A 71 -27.32 -6.50 -30.57
N PRO A 72 -26.10 -6.59 -30.01
CA PRO A 72 -25.85 -7.09 -28.66
C PRO A 72 -26.49 -6.19 -27.56
N PRO A 73 -26.70 -6.74 -26.34
CA PRO A 73 -27.03 -5.94 -25.16
C PRO A 73 -25.79 -5.27 -24.54
N ALA A 74 -26.02 -4.22 -23.75
CA ALA A 74 -25.05 -3.80 -22.75
C ALA A 74 -25.09 -4.75 -21.54
N VAL A 75 -23.92 -5.14 -21.04
CA VAL A 75 -23.77 -6.02 -19.87
C VAL A 75 -23.22 -5.20 -18.72
N ILE A 76 -23.83 -5.30 -17.53
CA ILE A 76 -23.44 -4.54 -16.34
C ILE A 76 -23.45 -5.47 -15.13
N MET A 77 -22.44 -5.37 -14.26
CA MET A 77 -22.41 -6.02 -12.94
C MET A 77 -22.82 -5.00 -11.87
N LEU A 78 -23.73 -5.33 -10.96
CA LEU A 78 -24.18 -4.43 -9.89
C LEU A 78 -23.56 -4.75 -8.53
N THR A 79 -23.32 -6.03 -8.25
CA THR A 79 -22.65 -6.45 -7.01
C THR A 79 -21.14 -6.37 -7.15
N PRO A 80 -20.40 -5.97 -6.10
CA PRO A 80 -18.95 -6.10 -6.07
C PRO A 80 -18.54 -7.55 -6.29
N SER A 81 -17.75 -7.81 -7.33
CA SER A 81 -17.23 -9.14 -7.64
C SER A 81 -15.71 -9.26 -7.52
N GLY A 82 -15.00 -8.15 -7.29
CA GLY A 82 -13.54 -8.09 -7.42
C GLY A 82 -13.05 -8.06 -8.88
N ARG A 83 -13.84 -8.56 -9.83
CA ARG A 83 -13.51 -8.62 -11.27
C ARG A 83 -14.02 -7.46 -12.10
N PHE A 84 -15.17 -6.89 -11.72
CA PHE A 84 -15.86 -5.86 -12.50
C PHE A 84 -16.24 -4.67 -11.62
N LYS A 85 -16.20 -3.47 -12.19
CA LYS A 85 -16.58 -2.25 -11.48
C LYS A 85 -18.11 -2.18 -11.41
N PRO A 86 -18.72 -2.14 -10.21
CA PRO A 86 -20.17 -2.08 -10.08
C PRO A 86 -20.79 -0.90 -10.82
N GLY A 87 -21.87 -1.15 -11.57
CA GLY A 87 -22.65 -0.14 -12.29
C GLY A 87 -22.09 0.25 -13.66
N GLU A 88 -20.89 -0.20 -14.04
CA GLU A 88 -20.28 0.13 -15.33
C GLU A 88 -20.65 -0.87 -16.42
N ARG A 89 -20.64 -0.41 -17.68
CA ARG A 89 -20.79 -1.30 -18.84
C ARG A 89 -19.52 -2.13 -19.02
N LEU A 90 -19.68 -3.42 -19.26
CA LEU A 90 -18.60 -4.37 -19.47
C LEU A 90 -18.34 -4.56 -20.96
N CYS A 91 -17.08 -4.40 -21.35
CA CYS A 91 -16.62 -4.65 -22.72
C CYS A 91 -16.22 -6.12 -22.88
N LEU A 92 -17.07 -6.87 -23.58
CA LEU A 92 -16.93 -8.29 -23.91
C LEU A 92 -17.25 -8.51 -25.39
N SER A 93 -16.71 -9.56 -26.01
CA SER A 93 -17.05 -9.95 -27.39
C SER A 93 -18.55 -10.24 -27.63
N ILE A 94 -19.31 -10.41 -26.55
CA ILE A 94 -20.76 -10.65 -26.53
C ILE A 94 -21.58 -9.40 -26.15
N SER A 95 -20.90 -8.25 -25.95
CA SER A 95 -21.50 -6.99 -25.47
C SER A 95 -21.62 -5.93 -26.58
N ASP A 96 -22.31 -4.85 -26.27
CA ASP A 96 -22.51 -3.72 -27.18
C ASP A 96 -21.29 -2.83 -27.47
N PHE A 97 -20.13 -3.15 -26.90
CA PHE A 97 -18.84 -2.62 -27.34
C PHE A 97 -18.34 -3.27 -28.63
N HIS A 98 -18.74 -4.51 -28.91
CA HIS A 98 -18.25 -5.31 -30.04
C HIS A 98 -19.41 -5.81 -30.93
N PRO A 99 -20.17 -4.91 -31.59
CA PRO A 99 -21.25 -5.31 -32.48
C PRO A 99 -20.78 -6.18 -33.67
N GLU A 100 -19.51 -6.10 -34.04
CA GLU A 100 -18.88 -6.88 -35.11
C GLU A 100 -18.73 -8.38 -34.78
N SER A 101 -18.55 -8.73 -33.51
CA SER A 101 -18.43 -10.14 -33.06
C SER A 101 -19.76 -10.74 -32.63
N TRP A 102 -20.81 -9.93 -32.57
CA TRP A 102 -22.15 -10.36 -32.15
C TRP A 102 -22.81 -11.29 -33.18
N GLN A 103 -23.41 -12.37 -32.70
CA GLN A 103 -24.26 -13.25 -33.51
C GLN A 103 -25.72 -13.12 -33.07
N PRO A 104 -26.68 -12.80 -33.96
CA PRO A 104 -28.10 -12.70 -33.61
C PRO A 104 -28.73 -13.99 -33.05
N ALA A 105 -28.04 -15.13 -33.16
CA ALA A 105 -28.45 -16.37 -32.52
C ALA A 105 -28.19 -16.39 -31.00
N TRP A 106 -27.33 -15.52 -30.48
CA TRP A 106 -27.01 -15.45 -29.06
C TRP A 106 -28.14 -14.78 -28.26
N GLY A 107 -28.69 -15.55 -27.31
CA GLY A 107 -29.74 -15.09 -26.39
C GLY A 107 -29.20 -14.66 -25.03
N VAL A 108 -30.09 -14.21 -24.15
CA VAL A 108 -29.84 -13.85 -22.75
C VAL A 108 -28.97 -14.89 -22.04
N GLU A 109 -29.33 -16.17 -22.17
CA GLU A 109 -28.61 -17.29 -21.55
C GLU A 109 -27.13 -17.32 -21.96
N LYS A 110 -26.86 -17.27 -23.28
CA LYS A 110 -25.49 -17.30 -23.82
C LYS A 110 -24.67 -16.09 -23.39
N VAL A 111 -25.31 -14.92 -23.28
CA VAL A 111 -24.64 -13.71 -22.80
C VAL A 111 -24.18 -13.89 -21.35
N ILE A 112 -25.03 -14.44 -20.49
CA ILE A 112 -24.70 -14.64 -19.06
C ILE A 112 -23.66 -15.75 -18.88
N LEU A 113 -23.76 -16.86 -19.64
CA LEU A 113 -22.75 -17.92 -19.62
C LEU A 113 -21.39 -17.41 -20.14
N GLY A 114 -21.39 -16.58 -21.19
CA GLY A 114 -20.18 -15.93 -21.68
C GLY A 114 -19.56 -14.99 -20.64
N LEU A 115 -20.40 -14.23 -19.91
CA LEU A 115 -19.94 -13.40 -18.78
C LEU A 115 -19.36 -14.26 -17.65
N GLN A 116 -20.01 -15.35 -17.27
CA GLN A 116 -19.54 -16.28 -16.24
C GLN A 116 -18.19 -16.90 -16.63
N SER A 117 -18.01 -17.28 -17.89
CA SER A 117 -16.72 -17.73 -18.42
C SER A 117 -15.66 -16.62 -18.43
N PHE A 118 -16.05 -15.36 -18.62
CA PHE A 118 -15.14 -14.22 -18.61
C PHE A 118 -14.69 -13.82 -17.20
N MET A 119 -15.45 -14.18 -16.16
CA MET A 119 -15.07 -13.89 -14.77
C MET A 119 -13.70 -14.44 -14.41
N VAL A 120 -13.34 -15.57 -15.02
CA VAL A 120 -12.13 -16.34 -14.70
C VAL A 120 -10.97 -16.07 -15.67
N THR A 121 -11.13 -15.13 -16.61
CA THR A 121 -10.04 -14.72 -17.51
C THR A 121 -9.30 -13.50 -16.98
N ASP A 122 -8.03 -13.39 -17.35
CA ASP A 122 -7.16 -12.26 -17.02
C ASP A 122 -7.26 -11.10 -18.02
N ASP A 123 -8.24 -11.14 -18.94
CA ASP A 123 -8.39 -10.14 -19.99
C ASP A 123 -8.73 -8.76 -19.40
N VAL A 124 -7.91 -7.76 -19.73
CA VAL A 124 -8.17 -6.36 -19.36
C VAL A 124 -9.16 -5.76 -20.34
N THR A 125 -10.38 -5.46 -19.87
CA THR A 125 -11.44 -4.85 -20.68
C THR A 125 -12.08 -3.65 -19.98
N TYR A 126 -12.75 -2.77 -20.74
CA TYR A 126 -13.48 -1.66 -20.14
C TYR A 126 -14.58 -2.19 -19.19
N GLY A 127 -14.63 -1.65 -17.96
CA GLY A 127 -15.54 -2.11 -16.91
C GLY A 127 -14.99 -3.27 -16.07
N ALA A 128 -13.87 -3.90 -16.46
CA ALA A 128 -13.12 -4.78 -15.59
C ALA A 128 -12.36 -3.98 -14.52
N VAL A 129 -12.37 -4.51 -13.30
CA VAL A 129 -11.39 -4.17 -12.27
C VAL A 129 -10.16 -5.03 -12.57
N GLN A 130 -8.98 -4.42 -12.62
CA GLN A 130 -7.76 -5.19 -12.48
C GLN A 130 -7.83 -5.86 -11.11
N ALA A 131 -8.11 -7.17 -11.07
CA ALA A 131 -7.40 -7.98 -10.11
C ALA A 131 -5.94 -7.74 -10.44
N SER A 132 -5.17 -7.19 -9.50
CA SER A 132 -3.71 -7.25 -9.60
C SER A 132 -3.38 -8.69 -9.98
N SER A 133 -2.67 -8.89 -11.08
CA SER A 133 -2.24 -10.19 -11.63
C SER A 133 -1.26 -10.94 -10.71
N THR A 134 -1.36 -10.70 -9.42
CA THR A 134 -0.55 -11.27 -8.37
C THR A 134 -1.51 -11.89 -7.39
N GLY A 135 -1.52 -13.22 -7.28
CA GLY A 135 -2.02 -13.93 -6.09
C GLY A 135 -1.26 -13.59 -4.80
N ALA A 136 -0.58 -12.44 -4.76
CA ALA A 136 0.06 -11.83 -3.62
C ALA A 136 -0.79 -10.63 -3.21
N ALA A 137 -1.19 -10.59 -1.95
CA ALA A 137 -1.92 -9.47 -1.36
C ALA A 137 -1.14 -8.15 -1.54
N GLU A 138 -1.82 -7.10 -1.99
CA GLU A 138 -1.24 -5.79 -2.22
C GLU A 138 -0.87 -5.08 -0.91
N TYR A 139 0.21 -4.30 -0.92
CA TYR A 139 0.66 -3.53 0.24
C TYR A 139 1.32 -2.20 -0.13
N VAL A 140 1.35 -1.30 0.85
CA VAL A 140 2.07 -0.02 0.78
C VAL A 140 3.15 -0.05 1.85
N ASP A 141 4.37 0.38 1.49
CA ASP A 141 5.40 0.71 2.46
C ASP A 141 5.31 2.20 2.80
N THR A 142 4.82 2.54 3.99
CA THR A 142 4.56 3.94 4.36
C THR A 142 5.80 4.70 4.84
N HIS A 143 6.96 4.05 4.91
CA HIS A 143 8.20 4.72 5.31
C HIS A 143 9.44 3.96 4.83
N CYS A 144 10.11 4.51 3.82
CA CYS A 144 11.37 3.97 3.29
C CYS A 144 12.29 5.11 2.84
N HIS A 145 13.58 5.05 3.19
CA HIS A 145 14.63 5.89 2.63
C HIS A 145 15.06 5.33 1.27
N VAL A 146 14.19 5.51 0.28
CA VAL A 146 14.33 4.94 -1.07
C VAL A 146 15.66 5.33 -1.73
N ASP A 147 16.10 6.57 -1.54
CA ASP A 147 17.39 7.07 -2.02
C ASP A 147 18.56 6.28 -1.43
N GLU A 148 18.53 6.00 -0.13
CA GLU A 148 19.54 5.18 0.54
C GLU A 148 19.50 3.71 0.10
N VAL A 149 18.31 3.13 -0.01
CA VAL A 149 18.10 1.75 -0.48
C VAL A 149 18.69 1.59 -1.88
N LEU A 150 18.32 2.45 -2.83
CA LEU A 150 18.80 2.37 -4.21
C LEU A 150 20.31 2.60 -4.28
N THR A 151 20.85 3.54 -3.49
CA THR A 151 22.31 3.75 -3.38
C THR A 151 23.03 2.48 -2.90
N GLN A 152 22.50 1.78 -1.90
CA GLN A 152 23.09 0.52 -1.40
C GLN A 152 22.94 -0.64 -2.39
N LEU A 153 21.93 -0.60 -3.26
CA LEU A 153 21.78 -1.54 -4.38
C LEU A 153 22.67 -1.17 -5.58
N GLY A 154 23.39 -0.05 -5.54
CA GLY A 154 24.25 0.42 -6.62
C GLY A 154 23.49 1.09 -7.77
N MET A 155 22.23 1.48 -7.54
CA MET A 155 21.36 2.11 -8.52
C MET A 155 21.42 3.65 -8.40
N ALA A 156 21.42 4.33 -9.54
CA ALA A 156 21.49 5.79 -9.62
C ALA A 156 20.49 6.34 -10.66
N PRO A 157 20.12 7.64 -10.62
CA PRO A 157 19.30 8.25 -11.65
C PRO A 157 19.89 8.03 -13.06
N PRO A 158 19.06 7.76 -14.09
CA PRO A 158 17.59 7.84 -14.12
C PRO A 158 16.82 6.61 -13.57
N TYR A 159 17.47 5.72 -12.81
CA TYR A 159 16.84 4.55 -12.16
C TYR A 159 16.18 3.56 -13.14
N ASP A 160 16.73 3.43 -14.35
CA ASP A 160 16.22 2.53 -15.39
C ASP A 160 16.08 1.08 -14.90
N GLU A 161 16.96 0.63 -14.00
CA GLU A 161 16.91 -0.70 -13.38
C GLU A 161 15.62 -0.94 -12.59
N VAL A 162 15.13 0.09 -11.88
CA VAL A 162 13.87 0.02 -11.13
C VAL A 162 12.67 0.02 -12.08
N VAL A 163 12.77 0.76 -13.18
CA VAL A 163 11.73 0.80 -14.23
C VAL A 163 11.64 -0.55 -14.94
N ALA A 164 12.79 -1.20 -15.19
CA ALA A 164 12.86 -2.48 -15.86
C ALA A 164 12.30 -3.63 -15.02
N ASP A 165 12.56 -3.63 -13.70
CA ASP A 165 12.08 -4.68 -12.80
C ASP A 165 11.74 -4.12 -11.41
N ARG A 166 10.59 -3.45 -11.33
CA ARG A 166 10.06 -2.87 -10.11
C ARG A 166 9.82 -3.91 -9.02
N GLU A 167 9.37 -5.12 -9.40
CA GLU A 167 9.09 -6.20 -8.45
C GLU A 167 10.38 -6.74 -7.81
N ALA A 168 11.50 -6.78 -8.53
CA ALA A 168 12.78 -7.18 -7.95
C ALA A 168 13.29 -6.22 -6.87
N VAL A 169 12.85 -4.96 -6.87
CA VAL A 169 13.25 -3.94 -5.90
C VAL A 169 12.23 -3.81 -4.78
N TRP A 170 10.95 -3.61 -5.11
CA TRP A 170 9.90 -3.36 -4.12
C TRP A 170 9.14 -4.61 -3.68
N GLY A 171 9.21 -5.68 -4.46
CA GLY A 171 8.47 -6.90 -4.21
C GLY A 171 7.14 -6.97 -4.92
N LYS A 172 6.74 -8.20 -5.23
CA LYS A 172 5.43 -8.52 -5.79
C LYS A 172 4.32 -8.01 -4.86
N GLY A 173 3.33 -7.32 -5.42
CA GLY A 173 2.20 -6.76 -4.66
C GLY A 173 2.48 -5.40 -3.99
N CYS A 174 3.70 -4.86 -4.06
CA CYS A 174 3.93 -3.49 -3.58
C CYS A 174 3.20 -2.50 -4.49
N CYS A 175 2.17 -1.82 -4.02
CA CYS A 175 1.40 -0.84 -4.79
C CYS A 175 1.87 0.61 -4.57
N GLY A 176 2.58 0.88 -3.47
CA GLY A 176 3.11 2.21 -3.20
C GLY A 176 4.23 2.21 -2.15
N VAL A 177 5.10 3.23 -2.23
CA VAL A 177 6.15 3.52 -1.25
C VAL A 177 6.14 5.02 -0.95
N VAL A 178 6.12 5.39 0.33
CA VAL A 178 6.32 6.78 0.78
C VAL A 178 7.79 6.97 1.13
N ALA A 179 8.53 7.53 0.17
CA ALA A 179 9.94 7.88 0.28
C ALA A 179 10.15 9.07 1.21
N GLN A 180 11.16 8.98 2.07
CA GLN A 180 11.43 9.97 3.12
C GLN A 180 12.61 10.84 2.75
N PHE A 181 12.36 12.14 2.59
CA PHE A 181 13.38 13.14 2.26
C PHE A 181 13.54 14.09 3.45
N CYS A 182 14.45 13.73 4.35
CA CYS A 182 14.61 14.41 5.63
C CYS A 182 16.05 14.82 5.98
N ASP A 183 17.01 14.54 5.09
CA ASP A 183 18.38 15.07 5.13
C ASP A 183 18.47 16.40 4.35
N PRO A 184 19.16 17.44 4.86
CA PRO A 184 19.40 18.69 4.13
C PRO A 184 19.89 18.52 2.69
N ALA A 185 20.67 17.48 2.39
CA ALA A 185 21.20 17.19 1.06
C ALA A 185 20.08 16.90 0.04
N ALA A 186 18.94 16.36 0.47
CA ALA A 186 17.78 16.12 -0.38
C ALA A 186 17.22 17.42 -0.99
N PHE A 187 17.42 18.55 -0.31
CA PHE A 187 16.97 19.89 -0.73
C PHE A 187 18.09 20.70 -1.40
N SER A 188 19.21 20.07 -1.75
CA SER A 188 20.26 20.72 -2.54
C SER A 188 19.89 20.70 -4.02
N PRO A 189 19.98 21.83 -4.75
CA PRO A 189 19.82 21.83 -6.21
C PRO A 189 20.83 20.93 -6.94
N SER A 190 21.97 20.63 -6.32
CA SER A 190 23.05 19.83 -6.93
C SER A 190 23.05 18.36 -6.52
N PHE A 191 22.43 18.02 -5.38
CA PHE A 191 22.49 16.67 -4.80
C PHE A 191 21.12 16.05 -4.54
N GLY A 192 20.05 16.85 -4.59
CA GLY A 192 18.69 16.40 -4.36
C GLY A 192 18.22 15.44 -5.45
N VAL A 193 17.94 14.20 -5.06
CA VAL A 193 17.51 13.13 -5.98
C VAL A 193 15.99 12.96 -6.04
N TYR A 194 15.23 13.63 -5.17
CA TYR A 194 13.78 13.48 -5.11
C TYR A 194 13.05 13.77 -6.44
N PRO A 195 13.46 14.73 -7.29
CA PRO A 195 12.76 14.96 -8.55
C PRO A 195 12.84 13.78 -9.52
N GLU A 196 13.96 13.05 -9.53
CA GLU A 196 14.12 11.84 -10.35
C GLU A 196 13.42 10.64 -9.71
N LEU A 197 13.52 10.49 -8.38
CA LEU A 197 12.83 9.41 -7.65
C LEU A 197 11.31 9.49 -7.78
N LEU A 198 10.74 10.69 -7.71
CA LEU A 198 9.30 10.89 -7.83
C LEU A 198 8.78 10.71 -9.26
N LYS A 199 9.63 10.39 -10.25
CA LYS A 199 9.18 9.90 -11.56
C LYS A 199 8.80 8.42 -11.52
N LEU A 200 9.39 7.63 -10.62
CA LEU A 200 9.15 6.20 -10.49
C LEU A 200 7.71 5.91 -10.10
N GLU A 201 7.04 4.99 -10.79
CA GLU A 201 5.65 4.63 -10.52
C GLU A 201 5.46 4.06 -9.10
N GLY A 202 4.44 4.57 -8.40
CA GLY A 202 4.12 4.18 -7.03
C GLY A 202 5.07 4.75 -5.97
N VAL A 203 5.96 5.71 -6.31
CA VAL A 203 6.80 6.41 -5.34
C VAL A 203 6.23 7.80 -5.05
N TYR A 204 6.00 8.06 -3.76
CA TYR A 204 5.50 9.31 -3.20
C TYR A 204 6.51 9.87 -2.21
N GLY A 205 6.48 11.17 -1.93
CA GLY A 205 7.46 11.84 -1.07
C GLY A 205 6.86 12.39 0.21
N ALA A 206 7.55 12.18 1.32
CA ALA A 206 7.43 12.99 2.53
C ALA A 206 8.66 13.90 2.63
N PHE A 207 8.46 15.18 2.96
CA PHE A 207 9.54 16.16 3.03
C PHE A 207 9.58 16.89 4.37
N GLY A 208 10.74 16.92 5.01
CA GLY A 208 10.95 17.58 6.30
C GLY A 208 12.43 17.68 6.65
N LEU A 209 12.71 18.02 7.90
CA LEU A 209 14.06 17.99 8.47
C LEU A 209 14.06 17.12 9.72
N HIS A 210 14.77 16.00 9.63
CA HIS A 210 14.88 15.03 10.73
C HIS A 210 15.62 15.64 11.94
N PRO A 211 15.27 15.29 13.20
CA PRO A 211 15.90 15.83 14.41
C PRO A 211 17.42 15.72 14.45
N HIS A 212 18.02 14.73 13.77
CA HIS A 212 19.48 14.63 13.69
C HIS A 212 20.13 15.86 13.05
N HIS A 213 19.41 16.51 12.14
CA HIS A 213 19.87 17.66 11.37
C HIS A 213 19.29 18.98 11.86
N ALA A 214 18.60 19.01 13.00
CA ALA A 214 17.91 20.20 13.51
C ALA A 214 18.80 21.44 13.63
N ARG A 215 20.11 21.27 13.93
CA ARG A 215 21.11 22.35 13.91
C ARG A 215 21.27 23.08 12.56
N HIS A 216 20.77 22.49 11.47
CA HIS A 216 20.80 23.05 10.12
C HIS A 216 19.49 23.77 9.76
N TRP A 217 18.50 23.79 10.65
CA TRP A 217 17.25 24.51 10.44
C TRP A 217 17.52 25.99 10.16
N SER A 218 16.89 26.52 9.12
CA SER A 218 17.00 27.91 8.71
C SER A 218 15.86 28.27 7.76
N GLU A 219 15.50 29.55 7.66
CA GLU A 219 14.47 30.04 6.73
C GLU A 219 14.73 29.62 5.26
N PRO A 220 15.97 29.69 4.73
CA PRO A 220 16.22 29.21 3.37
C PRO A 220 15.96 27.71 3.18
N LEU A 221 16.25 26.88 4.20
CA LEU A 221 15.95 25.45 4.14
C LEU A 221 14.44 25.20 4.24
N ALA A 222 13.75 25.94 5.10
CA ALA A 222 12.29 25.90 5.20
C ALA A 222 11.62 26.22 3.86
N SER A 223 12.08 27.25 3.15
CA SER A 223 11.59 27.58 1.80
C SER A 223 11.78 26.44 0.81
N ARG A 224 12.92 25.74 0.83
CA ARG A 224 13.15 24.59 -0.07
C ARG A 224 12.30 23.38 0.27
N ILE A 225 12.04 23.13 1.56
CA ILE A 225 11.09 22.11 1.99
C ILE A 225 9.69 22.46 1.46
N MET A 226 9.27 23.72 1.58
CA MET A 226 8.00 24.20 1.05
C MET A 226 7.89 24.06 -0.48
N GLU A 227 8.95 24.37 -1.21
CA GLU A 227 9.03 24.13 -2.66
C GLU A 227 8.88 22.64 -3.00
N ALA A 228 9.54 21.75 -2.26
CA ALA A 228 9.42 20.30 -2.45
C ALA A 228 8.00 19.80 -2.14
N LEU A 229 7.37 20.33 -1.08
CA LEU A 229 5.98 20.04 -0.72
C LEU A 229 4.98 20.48 -1.79
N ALA A 230 5.31 21.43 -2.67
CA ALA A 230 4.43 21.79 -3.78
C ALA A 230 4.32 20.66 -4.85
N HIS A 231 5.23 19.69 -4.86
CA HIS A 231 5.22 18.61 -5.83
C HIS A 231 3.92 17.77 -5.74
N PRO A 232 3.29 17.37 -6.87
CA PRO A 232 2.02 16.62 -6.84
C PRO A 232 2.08 15.26 -6.13
N ARG A 233 3.27 14.66 -6.07
CA ARG A 233 3.53 13.41 -5.33
C ARG A 233 4.07 13.62 -3.91
N ALA A 234 4.12 14.86 -3.41
CA ALA A 234 4.42 15.14 -2.02
C ALA A 234 3.16 14.89 -1.18
N VAL A 235 3.15 13.79 -0.42
CA VAL A 235 1.97 13.30 0.30
C VAL A 235 2.03 13.53 1.80
N ALA A 236 3.15 14.03 2.33
CA ALA A 236 3.29 14.36 3.74
C ALA A 236 4.41 15.38 4.02
N LEU A 237 4.33 16.02 5.18
CA LEU A 237 5.42 16.78 5.78
C LEU A 237 6.12 15.89 6.82
N GLY A 238 7.41 15.62 6.62
CA GLY A 238 8.18 14.72 7.46
C GLY A 238 9.34 14.05 6.71
N GLU A 239 10.28 13.42 7.39
CA GLU A 239 10.26 13.16 8.83
C GLU A 239 10.67 14.38 9.69
N ILE A 240 9.90 14.66 10.73
CA ILE A 240 10.16 15.70 11.75
C ILE A 240 10.01 15.09 13.14
N GLY A 241 10.57 15.71 14.18
CA GLY A 241 10.32 15.21 15.55
C GLY A 241 11.51 15.34 16.47
N LEU A 242 11.71 14.34 17.34
CA LEU A 242 12.68 14.35 18.42
C LEU A 242 13.42 13.01 18.53
N ASP A 243 14.74 13.07 18.65
CA ASP A 243 15.63 11.93 18.89
C ASP A 243 16.58 12.24 20.07
N TYR A 244 16.20 11.76 21.26
CA TYR A 244 17.01 11.86 22.48
C TYR A 244 17.90 10.64 22.70
N LYS A 245 17.85 9.66 21.78
CA LYS A 245 18.73 8.50 21.81
C LYS A 245 20.11 8.83 21.22
N GLN A 246 20.14 9.52 20.08
CA GLN A 246 21.37 9.80 19.34
C GLN A 246 21.92 11.21 19.61
N MET A 247 21.04 12.19 19.91
CA MET A 247 21.43 13.56 20.26
C MET A 247 22.42 14.22 19.28
N ARG A 248 22.23 14.04 17.96
CA ARG A 248 23.10 14.63 16.92
C ARG A 248 22.92 16.15 16.77
N SER A 249 21.78 16.67 17.21
CA SER A 249 21.51 18.09 17.46
C SER A 249 21.07 18.24 18.92
N THR A 250 21.27 19.41 19.53
CA THR A 250 20.89 19.66 20.92
C THR A 250 19.39 19.54 21.13
N LYS A 251 18.96 19.36 22.37
CA LYS A 251 17.53 19.27 22.70
C LYS A 251 16.80 20.55 22.27
N GLU A 252 17.42 21.69 22.49
CA GLU A 252 16.89 23.02 22.15
C GLU A 252 16.74 23.19 20.64
N GLU A 253 17.76 22.79 19.86
CA GLU A 253 17.72 22.80 18.40
C GLU A 253 16.59 21.90 17.87
N GLN A 254 16.46 20.68 18.40
CA GLN A 254 15.41 19.74 18.00
C GLN A 254 14.01 20.29 18.31
N LEU A 255 13.78 20.84 19.51
CA LEU A 255 12.49 21.41 19.90
C LEU A 255 12.11 22.62 19.02
N ALA A 256 13.06 23.52 18.75
CA ALA A 256 12.83 24.69 17.89
C ALA A 256 12.51 24.28 16.45
N CYS A 257 13.31 23.37 15.88
CA CYS A 257 13.09 22.84 14.53
C CYS A 257 11.76 22.09 14.41
N PHE A 258 11.43 21.24 15.40
CA PHE A 258 10.17 20.50 15.39
C PHE A 258 8.96 21.43 15.46
N ARG A 259 8.99 22.44 16.35
CA ARG A 259 7.94 23.46 16.44
C ARG A 259 7.75 24.18 15.10
N ALA A 260 8.83 24.69 14.52
CA ALA A 260 8.75 25.45 13.26
C ALA A 260 8.11 24.63 12.14
N GLN A 261 8.43 23.34 12.05
CA GLN A 261 7.85 22.45 11.05
C GLN A 261 6.39 22.07 11.33
N LEU A 262 5.98 21.95 12.60
CA LEU A 262 4.56 21.82 12.97
C LEU A 262 3.77 23.07 12.60
N GLU A 263 4.32 24.27 12.85
CA GLU A 263 3.69 25.53 12.46
C GLU A 263 3.52 25.64 10.94
N ILE A 264 4.51 25.20 10.17
CA ILE A 264 4.39 25.05 8.71
C ILE A 264 3.23 24.12 8.37
N ALA A 265 3.19 22.90 8.93
CA ALA A 265 2.13 21.93 8.64
C ALA A 265 0.73 22.49 8.91
N LEU A 266 0.57 23.24 10.00
CA LEU A 266 -0.69 23.89 10.37
C LEU A 266 -1.08 25.06 9.46
N GLY A 267 -0.12 25.67 8.77
CA GLY A 267 -0.30 26.80 7.85
C GLY A 267 -0.47 26.42 6.38
N LEU A 268 -0.29 25.14 6.02
CA LEU A 268 -0.47 24.68 4.64
C LEU A 268 -1.94 24.78 4.18
N GLU A 269 -2.16 25.28 2.97
CA GLU A 269 -3.48 25.23 2.31
C GLU A 269 -3.90 23.78 2.01
N ARG A 270 -2.95 22.98 1.51
CA ARG A 270 -3.12 21.53 1.35
C ARG A 270 -2.83 20.87 2.68
N ALA A 271 -3.87 20.42 3.38
CA ALA A 271 -3.71 19.68 4.62
C ALA A 271 -2.95 18.37 4.38
N LEU A 272 -1.66 18.37 4.72
CA LEU A 272 -0.79 17.21 4.62
C LEU A 272 -0.69 16.51 5.99
N PRO A 273 -0.63 15.17 6.02
CA PRO A 273 -0.18 14.43 7.19
C PRO A 273 1.20 14.87 7.65
N VAL A 274 1.46 14.76 8.95
CA VAL A 274 2.81 14.87 9.50
C VAL A 274 3.39 13.48 9.82
N VAL A 275 4.63 13.21 9.38
CA VAL A 275 5.38 12.00 9.72
C VAL A 275 6.35 12.33 10.85
N LEU A 276 6.16 11.68 12.00
CA LEU A 276 6.88 11.97 13.24
C LEU A 276 7.92 10.90 13.58
N HIS A 277 9.17 11.32 13.78
CA HIS A 277 10.22 10.55 14.43
C HIS A 277 10.17 10.73 15.94
N CYS A 278 10.13 9.64 16.70
CA CYS A 278 10.25 9.72 18.15
C CYS A 278 11.16 8.63 18.72
N ALA A 279 12.31 9.03 19.25
CA ALA A 279 13.20 8.12 19.95
C ALA A 279 13.55 8.65 21.35
N LYS A 280 13.07 7.98 22.40
CA LYS A 280 13.32 8.34 23.82
C LYS A 280 12.86 9.75 24.19
N ALA A 281 11.86 10.27 23.48
CA ALA A 281 11.38 11.63 23.60
C ALA A 281 9.83 11.72 23.64
N GLU A 282 9.16 10.61 23.98
CA GLU A 282 7.71 10.46 23.82
C GLU A 282 6.90 11.51 24.60
N ALA A 283 7.32 11.79 25.84
CA ALA A 283 6.66 12.78 26.69
C ALA A 283 6.79 14.21 26.12
N ASP A 284 8.00 14.61 25.72
CA ASP A 284 8.26 15.95 25.18
C ASP A 284 7.63 16.11 23.79
N MET A 285 7.58 15.05 22.99
CA MET A 285 6.87 15.05 21.72
C MET A 285 5.37 15.28 21.90
N LEU A 286 4.73 14.52 22.79
CA LEU A 286 3.30 14.68 23.05
C LEU A 286 3.01 16.07 23.61
N ALA A 287 3.84 16.57 24.54
CA ALA A 287 3.71 17.92 25.08
C ALA A 287 3.81 18.99 23.98
N MET A 288 4.80 18.91 23.09
CA MET A 288 4.96 19.84 21.97
C MET A 288 3.75 19.81 21.03
N LEU A 289 3.27 18.62 20.67
CA LEU A 289 2.08 18.48 19.82
C LEU A 289 0.84 19.10 20.47
N LEU A 290 0.63 18.87 21.77
CA LEU A 290 -0.51 19.43 22.50
C LEU A 290 -0.43 20.96 22.65
N GLU A 291 0.78 21.50 22.76
CA GLU A 291 1.04 22.93 22.86
C GLU A 291 0.85 23.65 21.52
N VAL A 292 1.44 23.12 20.44
CA VAL A 292 1.44 23.75 19.12
C VAL A 292 0.12 23.53 18.39
N VAL A 293 -0.50 22.35 18.52
CA VAL A 293 -1.75 22.03 17.82
C VAL A 293 -2.96 22.41 18.70
N PRO A 294 -3.74 23.44 18.32
CA PRO A 294 -4.90 23.86 19.10
C PRO A 294 -5.90 22.71 19.23
N ALA A 295 -6.54 22.59 20.40
CA ALA A 295 -7.47 21.48 20.69
C ALA A 295 -8.55 21.29 19.61
N ALA A 296 -9.07 22.39 19.05
CA ALA A 296 -10.09 22.37 17.99
C ALA A 296 -9.58 21.78 16.65
N ARG A 297 -8.27 21.77 16.40
CA ARG A 297 -7.66 21.26 15.16
C ARG A 297 -7.06 19.86 15.29
N ARG A 298 -7.01 19.28 16.50
CA ARG A 298 -6.39 17.96 16.74
C ARG A 298 -7.12 16.82 16.01
N ALA A 299 -8.43 16.96 15.81
CA ALA A 299 -9.22 16.01 15.05
C ALA A 299 -8.97 16.08 13.53
N ASP A 300 -8.49 17.22 13.03
CA ASP A 300 -8.25 17.43 11.60
C ASP A 300 -6.85 16.96 11.18
N LEU A 301 -5.87 17.14 12.06
CA LEU A 301 -4.48 16.78 11.80
C LEU A 301 -4.32 15.25 11.70
N VAL A 302 -3.86 14.79 10.53
CA VAL A 302 -3.43 13.40 10.34
C VAL A 302 -1.98 13.28 10.79
N VAL A 303 -1.71 12.29 11.64
CA VAL A 303 -0.38 12.06 12.19
C VAL A 303 0.04 10.62 11.89
N HIS A 304 1.23 10.43 11.33
CA HIS A 304 1.90 9.14 11.28
C HIS A 304 3.06 9.16 12.28
N LEU A 305 2.94 8.43 13.39
CA LEU A 305 4.04 8.20 14.32
C LEU A 305 4.86 7.01 13.83
N HIS A 306 5.92 7.32 13.10
CA HIS A 306 6.79 6.35 12.43
C HIS A 306 7.62 5.53 13.44
N CYS A 307 7.93 4.29 13.07
CA CYS A 307 8.78 3.33 13.75
C CYS A 307 8.52 3.29 15.26
N PHE A 308 7.26 3.07 15.62
CA PHE A 308 6.87 3.08 17.02
C PHE A 308 7.52 1.93 17.78
N THR A 309 8.35 2.28 18.77
CA THR A 309 9.09 1.32 19.61
C THR A 309 8.65 1.35 21.09
N GLY A 310 7.60 2.11 21.39
CA GLY A 310 7.11 2.36 22.75
C GLY A 310 6.15 1.28 23.29
N THR A 311 5.53 1.60 24.42
CA THR A 311 4.54 0.76 25.11
C THR A 311 3.11 1.05 24.63
N GLY A 312 2.18 0.12 24.86
CA GLY A 312 0.75 0.33 24.58
C GLY A 312 0.17 1.56 25.29
N ALA A 313 0.60 1.84 26.52
CA ALA A 313 0.20 3.04 27.26
C ALA A 313 0.66 4.34 26.59
N GLN A 314 1.89 4.37 26.07
CA GLN A 314 2.38 5.52 25.29
C GLN A 314 1.58 5.67 23.99
N ALA A 315 1.35 4.57 23.26
CA ALA A 315 0.57 4.61 22.03
C ALA A 315 -0.86 5.16 22.27
N LYS A 316 -1.53 4.70 23.33
CA LYS A 316 -2.86 5.20 23.73
C LYS A 316 -2.86 6.70 23.98
N ALA A 317 -1.86 7.22 24.70
CA ALA A 317 -1.79 8.66 24.97
C ALA A 317 -1.75 9.49 23.68
N PHE A 318 -1.01 9.03 22.66
CA PHE A 318 -0.97 9.66 21.34
C PHE A 318 -2.30 9.51 20.58
N LEU A 319 -2.86 8.30 20.54
CA LEU A 319 -4.12 7.99 19.83
C LEU A 319 -5.33 8.72 20.42
N GLU A 320 -5.39 8.90 21.74
CA GLU A 320 -6.44 9.63 22.43
C GLU A 320 -6.33 11.14 22.19
N ALA A 321 -5.11 11.68 22.14
CA ALA A 321 -4.87 13.10 21.87
C ALA A 321 -5.16 13.49 20.41
N PHE A 322 -4.94 12.57 19.47
CA PHE A 322 -5.04 12.79 18.02
C PHE A 322 -5.87 11.68 17.35
N PRO A 323 -7.19 11.88 17.14
CA PRO A 323 -8.09 10.85 16.62
C PRO A 323 -7.72 10.27 15.25
N ARG A 324 -6.95 11.02 14.45
CA ARG A 324 -6.42 10.65 13.13
C ARG A 324 -4.92 10.34 13.15
N LEU A 325 -4.39 9.93 14.31
CA LEU A 325 -3.03 9.41 14.45
C LEU A 325 -2.96 7.92 14.11
N PHE A 326 -1.92 7.54 13.40
CA PHE A 326 -1.60 6.17 13.01
C PHE A 326 -0.20 5.81 13.50
N ILE A 327 -0.02 4.54 13.87
CA ILE A 327 1.22 3.98 14.41
C ILE A 327 1.92 3.17 13.32
N GLY A 328 3.15 3.57 12.99
CA GLY A 328 4.04 2.85 12.09
C GLY A 328 4.68 1.64 12.78
N VAL A 329 4.63 0.49 12.12
CA VAL A 329 5.25 -0.76 12.58
C VAL A 329 6.24 -1.27 11.54
N THR A 330 7.52 -1.31 11.92
CA THR A 330 8.62 -1.85 11.13
C THR A 330 8.93 -3.31 11.46
N GLY A 331 9.99 -3.86 10.85
CA GLY A 331 10.59 -5.12 11.27
C GLY A 331 11.04 -5.16 12.73
N PHE A 332 11.12 -4.02 13.42
CA PHE A 332 11.35 -3.96 14.87
C PHE A 332 10.40 -4.84 15.68
N VAL A 333 9.18 -5.09 15.19
CA VAL A 333 8.21 -5.99 15.84
C VAL A 333 8.75 -7.40 16.06
N THR A 334 9.68 -7.87 15.22
CA THR A 334 10.29 -9.19 15.33
C THR A 334 11.52 -9.19 16.26
N PHE A 335 12.07 -8.02 16.62
CA PHE A 335 13.33 -7.95 17.36
C PHE A 335 13.14 -8.37 18.81
N GLY A 336 14.17 -8.95 19.43
CA GLY A 336 14.15 -9.24 20.87
C GLY A 336 13.77 -8.03 21.73
N SER A 337 14.24 -6.83 21.35
CA SER A 337 13.92 -5.55 22.00
C SER A 337 12.50 -5.01 21.74
N GLY A 338 11.75 -5.61 20.81
CA GLY A 338 10.38 -5.23 20.43
C GLY A 338 9.29 -5.71 21.39
N ALA A 339 9.63 -6.23 22.57
CA ALA A 339 8.66 -6.83 23.49
C ALA A 339 7.54 -5.87 23.93
N ALA A 340 7.84 -4.58 24.14
CA ALA A 340 6.86 -3.57 24.53
C ALA A 340 5.83 -3.30 23.42
N LEU A 341 6.30 -3.17 22.16
CA LEU A 341 5.45 -3.02 20.99
C LEU A 341 4.55 -4.25 20.81
N ARG A 342 5.12 -5.46 20.88
CA ARG A 342 4.35 -6.70 20.78
C ARG A 342 3.27 -6.80 21.84
N ALA A 343 3.59 -6.44 23.09
CA ALA A 343 2.60 -6.42 24.17
C ALA A 343 1.44 -5.45 23.88
N GLY A 344 1.72 -4.25 23.35
CA GLY A 344 0.68 -3.27 22.99
C GLY A 344 -0.19 -3.70 21.80
N LEU A 345 0.38 -4.43 20.83
CA LEU A 345 -0.38 -5.03 19.73
C LEU A 345 -1.28 -6.15 20.24
N SER A 346 -0.75 -7.07 21.06
CA SER A 346 -1.48 -8.23 21.57
C SER A 346 -2.54 -7.89 22.61
N SER A 347 -2.39 -6.80 23.37
CA SER A 347 -3.43 -6.31 24.28
C SER A 347 -4.57 -5.58 23.57
N GLY A 348 -4.40 -5.22 22.29
CA GLY A 348 -5.33 -4.36 21.56
C GLY A 348 -5.21 -2.87 21.91
N ASP A 349 -4.17 -2.46 22.66
CA ASP A 349 -3.89 -1.05 22.94
C ASP A 349 -3.55 -0.27 21.67
N ILE A 350 -3.02 -0.97 20.67
CA ILE A 350 -2.74 -0.45 19.33
C ILE A 350 -3.64 -1.20 18.33
N PRO A 351 -4.79 -0.63 17.95
CA PRO A 351 -5.76 -1.33 17.11
C PRO A 351 -5.31 -1.40 15.65
N LEU A 352 -5.63 -2.50 14.96
CA LEU A 352 -5.26 -2.73 13.55
C LEU A 352 -5.74 -1.61 12.61
N GLY A 353 -6.91 -1.01 12.87
CA GLY A 353 -7.44 0.16 12.14
C GLY A 353 -6.68 1.48 12.38
N ARG A 354 -5.56 1.44 13.13
CA ARG A 354 -4.64 2.55 13.38
C ARG A 354 -3.19 2.18 13.07
N LEU A 355 -2.93 1.04 12.41
CA LEU A 355 -1.60 0.61 12.03
C LEU A 355 -1.25 1.01 10.60
N LEU A 356 0.02 1.33 10.39
CA LEU A 356 0.67 1.40 9.08
C LEU A 356 1.85 0.43 9.08
N LEU A 357 2.12 -0.20 7.93
CA LEU A 357 3.29 -1.06 7.76
C LEU A 357 4.37 -0.32 6.99
N GLU A 358 5.59 -0.52 7.43
CA GLU A 358 6.74 0.23 6.96
C GLU A 358 7.98 -0.65 7.04
N THR A 359 8.94 -0.42 6.15
CA THR A 359 10.21 -1.14 6.26
C THR A 359 11.25 -0.35 7.03
N ASP A 360 11.17 0.98 7.01
CA ASP A 360 12.28 1.85 7.39
C ASP A 360 13.55 1.50 6.58
N GLY A 361 13.37 1.01 5.34
CA GLY A 361 14.47 0.58 4.49
C GLY A 361 15.44 1.72 4.25
N PRO A 362 16.78 1.51 4.37
CA PRO A 362 17.49 0.23 4.40
C PRO A 362 17.63 -0.41 5.79
N HIS A 363 17.04 0.18 6.83
CA HIS A 363 17.11 -0.25 8.22
C HIS A 363 16.03 -1.28 8.58
N MET A 364 15.99 -1.69 9.86
CA MET A 364 14.92 -2.52 10.45
C MET A 364 14.55 -3.81 9.68
N THR A 365 15.52 -4.49 9.06
CA THR A 365 15.30 -5.80 8.41
C THR A 365 14.67 -6.77 9.42
N PRO A 366 13.49 -7.36 9.14
CA PRO A 366 12.87 -8.33 10.04
C PRO A 366 13.79 -9.50 10.37
N GLU A 367 13.75 -9.93 11.63
CA GLU A 367 14.42 -11.14 12.11
C GLU A 367 13.54 -12.36 11.80
N ALA A 368 14.20 -13.48 11.46
CA ALA A 368 13.49 -14.74 11.27
C ALA A 368 12.84 -15.19 12.60
N PRO A 369 11.69 -15.89 12.56
CA PRO A 369 11.12 -16.50 13.75
C PRO A 369 12.18 -17.39 14.43
N GLU A 370 12.31 -17.29 15.76
CA GLU A 370 13.13 -18.25 16.50
C GLU A 370 12.46 -19.62 16.38
N ASP A 371 13.09 -20.54 15.63
CA ASP A 371 12.69 -21.94 15.61
C ASP A 371 12.76 -22.46 17.06
N GLY A 372 11.63 -22.81 17.64
CA GLY A 372 11.54 -23.43 18.96
C GLY A 372 12.23 -24.80 18.94
N GLY A 373 13.54 -24.82 19.22
CA GLY A 373 14.34 -26.04 19.16
C GLY A 373 15.69 -25.93 19.87
N GLY A 374 15.71 -26.36 21.14
CA GLY A 374 16.91 -26.87 21.80
C GLY A 374 17.60 -25.89 22.75
N ALA A 375 17.32 -26.05 24.04
CA ALA A 375 18.26 -25.64 25.07
C ALA A 375 19.57 -26.42 24.86
N ASP A 376 20.60 -25.76 24.32
CA ASP A 376 21.98 -26.22 24.48
C ASP A 376 22.68 -25.32 25.48
N THR A 377 22.76 -25.83 26.71
CA THR A 377 23.62 -25.33 27.77
C THR A 377 25.08 -25.55 27.40
N GLY A 378 25.65 -24.65 26.60
CA GLY A 378 27.03 -24.72 26.13
C GLY A 378 27.92 -23.63 26.70
N ALA A 379 28.27 -23.72 27.98
CA ALA A 379 29.32 -22.90 28.59
C ALA A 379 30.62 -22.98 27.77
N ARG A 380 31.14 -21.85 27.28
CA ARG A 380 32.55 -21.74 26.83
C ARG A 380 33.24 -20.51 27.41
N GLY A 381 33.81 -20.79 28.58
CA GLY A 381 35.12 -20.37 29.07
C GLY A 381 35.90 -19.31 28.29
N ARG A 382 36.25 -18.27 29.04
CA ARG A 382 37.34 -17.33 28.77
C ARG A 382 38.64 -18.11 28.57
N GLY A 383 39.30 -17.92 27.43
CA GLY A 383 40.66 -18.38 27.17
C GLY A 383 41.50 -17.22 26.63
N ARG A 384 42.35 -16.65 27.49
CA ARG A 384 43.46 -15.79 27.10
C ARG A 384 44.55 -16.65 26.47
N GLY A 385 45.15 -16.18 25.37
CA GLY A 385 46.33 -16.79 24.76
C GLY A 385 47.11 -15.74 23.98
N ASP A 386 48.27 -15.39 24.52
CA ASP A 386 49.27 -14.46 24.00
C ASP A 386 50.27 -15.17 23.06
N GLY A 387 50.93 -14.40 22.19
CA GLY A 387 52.28 -14.70 21.69
C GLY A 387 52.43 -15.42 20.34
N GLY A 388 53.08 -14.75 19.37
CA GLY A 388 53.72 -15.44 18.24
C GLY A 388 54.07 -14.59 17.01
N ARG A 389 55.24 -13.94 17.02
CA ARG A 389 55.87 -13.32 15.82
C ARG A 389 56.43 -14.39 14.87
N GLY A 390 56.38 -14.15 13.55
CA GLY A 390 57.18 -14.91 12.57
C GLY A 390 56.98 -14.57 11.09
N GLY A 391 57.83 -13.69 10.54
CA GLY A 391 58.60 -13.92 9.29
C GLY A 391 57.97 -14.04 7.89
N ARG A 392 58.23 -13.02 7.07
CA ARG A 392 58.73 -13.02 5.65
C ARG A 392 57.82 -13.34 4.44
N ARG A 393 57.59 -12.26 3.67
CA ARG A 393 57.65 -12.04 2.20
C ARG A 393 57.58 -13.23 1.24
N GLY A 394 56.63 -13.15 0.30
CA GLY A 394 56.66 -13.75 -1.03
C GLY A 394 55.64 -13.06 -1.95
N GLY A 395 56.11 -12.44 -3.04
CA GLY A 395 55.27 -11.70 -3.98
C GLY A 395 54.55 -12.61 -4.98
N GLY A 396 53.33 -12.23 -5.35
CA GLY A 396 52.56 -12.84 -6.43
C GLY A 396 51.49 -11.87 -6.90
N ARG A 397 51.72 -11.23 -8.06
CA ARG A 397 50.70 -10.46 -8.77
C ARG A 397 49.67 -11.44 -9.33
N GLY A 398 48.51 -11.51 -8.71
CA GLY A 398 47.32 -12.19 -9.23
C GLY A 398 46.13 -11.26 -9.05
N GLY A 399 45.44 -10.93 -10.15
CA GLY A 399 44.28 -10.04 -10.17
C GLY A 399 43.19 -10.54 -9.22
N GLY A 400 43.16 -9.95 -8.03
CA GLY A 400 42.10 -10.17 -7.06
C GLY A 400 40.84 -9.49 -7.55
N ARG A 401 39.91 -10.26 -8.12
CA ARG A 401 38.49 -9.93 -8.00
C ARG A 401 38.26 -9.66 -6.51
N ARG A 402 37.96 -8.40 -6.16
CA ARG A 402 37.50 -8.05 -4.82
C ARG A 402 36.30 -8.94 -4.54
N ARG A 403 36.51 -10.02 -3.80
CA ARG A 403 35.42 -10.72 -3.11
C ARG A 403 34.84 -9.66 -2.18
N GLY A 404 33.71 -9.08 -2.58
CA GLY A 404 32.97 -8.15 -1.73
C GLY A 404 32.80 -8.81 -0.38
N ARG A 405 33.13 -8.10 0.70
CA ARG A 405 32.64 -8.46 2.03
C ARG A 405 31.13 -8.63 1.86
N GLY A 406 30.61 -9.81 2.16
CA GLY A 406 29.17 -10.06 2.14
C GLY A 406 28.49 -9.15 3.16
N GLY A 407 28.10 -7.97 2.72
CA GLY A 407 27.22 -7.09 3.48
C GLY A 407 25.85 -7.74 3.54
N ARG A 408 25.13 -7.58 4.65
CA ARG A 408 23.69 -7.82 4.67
C ARG A 408 23.07 -6.96 3.56
N LYS A 409 22.19 -7.55 2.75
CA LYS A 409 21.39 -6.79 1.78
C LYS A 409 20.60 -5.71 2.51
N PRO A 410 20.38 -4.52 1.92
CA PRO A 410 19.55 -3.49 2.53
C PRO A 410 18.13 -4.03 2.75
N ASN A 411 17.46 -3.55 3.79
CA ASN A 411 16.02 -3.76 3.89
C ASN A 411 15.31 -3.01 2.75
N THR A 412 14.27 -3.62 2.19
CA THR A 412 13.50 -3.04 1.08
C THR A 412 12.02 -3.31 1.32
N PRO A 413 11.11 -2.61 0.61
CA PRO A 413 9.66 -2.86 0.66
C PRO A 413 9.23 -4.34 0.55
N GLN A 414 10.08 -5.22 0.01
CA GLN A 414 9.88 -6.68 -0.02
C GLN A 414 9.67 -7.30 1.37
N SER A 415 10.07 -6.61 2.44
CA SER A 415 9.92 -7.09 3.81
C SER A 415 8.52 -6.86 4.39
N ILE A 416 7.67 -6.02 3.78
CA ILE A 416 6.33 -5.71 4.32
C ILE A 416 5.48 -6.98 4.57
N PRO A 417 5.41 -7.97 3.66
CA PRO A 417 4.67 -9.21 3.94
C PRO A 417 5.16 -9.99 5.17
N ALA A 418 6.46 -9.95 5.47
CA ALA A 418 7.01 -10.59 6.68
C ALA A 418 6.63 -9.82 7.95
N ILE A 419 6.66 -8.48 7.89
CA ILE A 419 6.20 -7.61 8.98
C ILE A 419 4.70 -7.84 9.24
N ALA A 420 3.89 -7.88 8.18
CA ALA A 420 2.47 -8.18 8.27
C ALA A 420 2.19 -9.53 8.92
N ALA A 421 2.97 -10.57 8.60
CA ALA A 421 2.82 -11.89 9.22
C ALA A 421 3.12 -11.85 10.73
N ALA A 422 4.15 -11.11 11.15
CA ALA A 422 4.46 -10.92 12.57
C ALA A 422 3.34 -10.15 13.30
N VAL A 423 2.81 -9.10 12.70
CA VAL A 423 1.66 -8.35 13.25
C VAL A 423 0.42 -9.23 13.34
N ALA A 424 0.11 -10.00 12.29
CA ALA A 424 -1.04 -10.89 12.20
C ALA A 424 -1.09 -11.90 13.36
N ALA A 425 0.06 -12.49 13.69
CA ALA A 425 0.19 -13.42 14.82
C ALA A 425 -0.10 -12.75 16.17
N LEU A 426 0.20 -11.46 16.33
CA LEU A 426 0.01 -10.71 17.57
C LEU A 426 -1.42 -10.23 17.76
N VAL A 427 -2.10 -9.86 16.68
CA VAL A 427 -3.46 -9.30 16.71
C VAL A 427 -4.56 -10.35 16.46
N GLY A 428 -4.19 -11.61 16.19
CA GLY A 428 -5.13 -12.70 15.94
C GLY A 428 -5.91 -12.57 14.64
N ALA A 429 -5.29 -12.05 13.58
CA ALA A 429 -5.89 -11.87 12.26
C ALA A 429 -5.15 -12.67 11.17
N ALA A 430 -5.76 -12.84 10.00
CA ALA A 430 -5.03 -13.34 8.83
C ALA A 430 -4.04 -12.28 8.32
N LYS A 431 -2.90 -12.71 7.78
CA LYS A 431 -1.89 -11.81 7.21
C LYS A 431 -2.49 -10.96 6.08
N GLU A 432 -3.33 -11.56 5.26
CA GLU A 432 -4.03 -10.91 4.14
C GLU A 432 -4.98 -9.80 4.64
N ASP A 433 -5.64 -10.00 5.79
CA ASP A 433 -6.47 -8.97 6.42
C ASP A 433 -5.63 -7.83 6.98
N VAL A 434 -4.47 -8.13 7.57
CA VAL A 434 -3.52 -7.09 8.01
C VAL A 434 -3.08 -6.25 6.82
N LEU A 435 -2.58 -6.88 5.75
CA LEU A 435 -2.13 -6.19 4.54
C LEU A 435 -3.23 -5.31 3.93
N ARG A 436 -4.45 -5.85 3.81
CA ARG A 436 -5.62 -5.10 3.31
C ARG A 436 -5.95 -3.91 4.21
N GLN A 437 -6.08 -4.12 5.52
CA GLN A 437 -6.45 -3.05 6.44
C GLN A 437 -5.37 -1.96 6.51
N THR A 438 -4.09 -2.32 6.56
CA THR A 438 -3.00 -1.33 6.62
C THR A 438 -2.84 -0.57 5.32
N ARG A 439 -3.17 -1.19 4.19
CA ARG A 439 -3.28 -0.48 2.90
C ARG A 439 -4.44 0.51 2.89
N GLU A 440 -5.63 0.13 3.38
CA GLU A 440 -6.76 1.06 3.51
C GLU A 440 -6.42 2.24 4.45
N ASN A 441 -5.68 1.98 5.52
CA ASN A 441 -5.16 3.00 6.41
C ASN A 441 -4.17 3.93 5.67
N ALA A 442 -3.21 3.37 4.91
CA ALA A 442 -2.27 4.16 4.11
C ALA A 442 -2.98 5.04 3.08
N ARG A 443 -4.03 4.53 2.43
CA ARG A 443 -4.88 5.32 1.54
C ARG A 443 -5.62 6.45 2.26
N THR A 444 -6.07 6.20 3.48
CA THR A 444 -6.73 7.21 4.33
C THR A 444 -5.76 8.31 4.76
N VAL A 445 -4.50 7.95 5.02
CA VAL A 445 -3.47 8.89 5.47
C VAL A 445 -2.90 9.68 4.30
N TYR A 446 -2.42 9.01 3.26
CA TYR A 446 -1.64 9.63 2.18
C TYR A 446 -2.37 9.79 0.85
N GLY A 447 -3.54 9.17 0.69
CA GLY A 447 -4.25 9.13 -0.59
C GLY A 447 -3.59 8.21 -1.64
N VAL A 448 -2.68 7.32 -1.21
CA VAL A 448 -1.90 6.41 -2.05
C VAL A 448 -2.47 5.00 -2.10
#